data_AF-X0XI81-F1
#
_entry.id   AF-X0XI81-F1
#
_cell.length_a   1.000
_cell.length_b   1.000
_cell.length_c   1.000
_cell.angle_alpha   90.00
_cell.angle_beta   90.00
_cell.angle_gamma   90.00
#
_symmetry.space_group_name_H-M   'P 1'
#
loop_
_entity.id
_entity.type
_entity.pdbx_description
1 polymer ?
#
loop_
_entity_poly.entity_id
_entity_poly.type
_entity_poly.pdbx_seq_one_letter_code
_entity_poly.pdbx_strand_id
1 'polypeptide(L)'
;MSELLRKILPAIALAAIGLLVALMVLTIAGGTASAQYPPPAGSVTVSLSDPTPATGSSVTVTCTVLDTVGNPVAGEVCEFTIT
;
A
#
# COMPACT_ATOMS: atom_id res chain seq x y z
N MET A 1 -53.23 -27.43 15.46
CA MET A 1 -52.05 -26.95 14.70
C MET A 1 -51.20 -25.93 15.46
N SER A 2 -51.71 -25.24 16.48
CA SER A 2 -50.98 -24.20 17.26
C SER A 2 -49.88 -24.73 18.20
N GLU A 3 -50.07 -25.92 18.79
CA GLU A 3 -49.13 -26.48 19.77
C GLU A 3 -47.81 -26.96 19.16
N LEU A 4 -47.85 -27.55 17.95
CA LEU A 4 -46.63 -27.96 17.24
C LEU A 4 -45.82 -26.74 16.78
N LEU A 5 -46.50 -25.68 16.32
CA LEU A 5 -45.86 -24.44 15.91
C LEU A 5 -45.11 -23.78 17.06
N ARG A 6 -45.73 -23.70 18.25
CA ARG A 6 -45.12 -23.10 19.46
C ARG A 6 -43.87 -23.85 19.95
N LYS A 7 -43.81 -25.17 19.73
CA LYS A 7 -42.69 -26.03 20.13
C LYS A 7 -41.48 -25.93 19.20
N ILE A 8 -41.70 -25.63 17.91
CA ILE A 8 -40.65 -25.63 16.88
C ILE A 8 -40.10 -24.20 16.63
N LEU A 9 -40.89 -23.16 16.91
CA LEU A 9 -40.49 -21.74 16.84
C LEU A 9 -39.12 -21.40 17.47
N PRO A 10 -38.80 -21.84 18.71
CA PRO A 10 -37.50 -21.51 19.32
C PRO A 10 -36.33 -22.17 18.59
N ALA A 11 -36.49 -23.37 18.04
CA ALA A 11 -35.44 -24.06 17.30
C ALA A 11 -35.14 -23.37 15.95
N ILE A 12 -36.18 -22.91 15.26
CA ILE A 12 -36.03 -22.14 14.01
C ILE A 12 -35.39 -20.78 14.30
N ALA A 13 -35.78 -20.11 15.39
CA ALA A 13 -35.19 -18.84 15.80
C ALA A 13 -33.69 -18.98 16.13
N LEU A 14 -33.30 -20.03 16.86
CA LEU A 14 -31.89 -20.31 17.15
C LEU A 14 -31.09 -20.61 15.88
N ALA A 15 -31.64 -21.38 14.95
CA ALA A 15 -30.98 -21.67 13.69
C ALA A 15 -30.80 -20.42 12.81
N ALA A 16 -31.81 -19.54 12.77
CA ALA A 16 -31.75 -18.27 12.04
C ALA A 16 -30.72 -17.32 12.64
N ILE A 17 -30.65 -17.22 13.98
CA ILE A 17 -29.64 -16.40 14.68
C ILE A 17 -28.24 -16.97 14.44
N GLY A 18 -28.06 -18.29 14.53
CA GLY A 18 -26.77 -18.93 14.25
C GLY A 18 -26.29 -18.67 12.82
N LEU A 19 -27.19 -18.73 11.83
CA LEU A 19 -26.87 -18.43 10.44
C LEU A 19 -26.51 -16.95 10.22
N LEU A 20 -27.24 -16.03 10.87
CA LEU A 20 -26.93 -14.60 10.83
C LEU A 20 -25.57 -14.28 11.45
N VAL A 21 -25.24 -14.89 12.59
CA VAL A 21 -23.93 -14.74 13.24
C VAL A 21 -22.83 -15.31 12.36
N ALA A 22 -23.01 -16.49 11.77
CA ALA A 22 -22.02 -17.09 10.88
C ALA A 22 -21.78 -16.23 9.63
N LEU A 23 -22.85 -15.68 9.04
CA LEU A 23 -22.73 -14.79 7.88
C LEU A 23 -22.05 -13.47 8.22
N MET A 24 -22.31 -12.93 9.42
CA MET A 24 -21.67 -11.72 9.92
C MET A 24 -20.18 -11.95 10.21
N VAL A 25 -19.80 -13.09 10.80
CA VAL A 25 -18.39 -13.45 11.01
C VAL A 25 -17.65 -13.57 9.68
N LEU A 26 -18.31 -14.09 8.64
CA LEU A 26 -17.72 -14.22 7.31
C LEU A 26 -17.43 -12.85 6.65
N THR A 27 -18.24 -11.82 6.91
CA THR A 27 -18.01 -10.46 6.40
C THR A 27 -16.99 -9.66 7.20
N ILE A 28 -16.70 -10.05 8.45
CA ILE A 28 -15.70 -9.37 9.31
C ILE A 28 -14.31 -10.03 9.21
N ALA A 29 -14.26 -11.36 9.01
CA ALA A 29 -13.01 -12.11 8.89
C ALA A 29 -12.37 -12.00 7.49
N GLY A 30 -13.15 -11.61 6.48
CA GLY A 30 -12.69 -11.40 5.11
C GLY A 30 -12.05 -10.02 4.92
N GLY A 31 -10.93 -9.75 5.58
CA GLY A 31 -10.15 -8.54 5.30
C GLY A 31 -9.51 -8.64 3.90
N THR A 32 -9.98 -7.86 2.94
CA THR A 32 -9.29 -7.69 1.66
C THR A 32 -8.16 -6.68 1.84
N ALA A 33 -6.92 -7.13 1.90
CA ALA A 33 -5.77 -6.25 1.78
C ALA A 33 -5.60 -5.84 0.31
N SER A 34 -5.89 -4.58 -0.02
CA SER A 34 -5.50 -4.00 -1.31
C SER A 34 -4.17 -3.26 -1.14
N ALA A 35 -3.12 -3.76 -1.80
CA ALA A 35 -1.91 -2.99 -2.02
C ALA A 35 -2.04 -2.22 -3.34
N GLN A 36 -1.63 -0.96 -3.37
CA GLN A 36 -1.51 -0.22 -4.62
C GLN A 36 -0.27 -0.72 -5.37
N TYR A 37 -0.49 -1.54 -6.40
CA TYR A 37 0.53 -2.01 -7.33
C TYR A 37 0.19 -1.46 -8.73
N PRO A 38 1.13 -0.86 -9.48
CA PRO A 38 2.53 -0.58 -9.12
C PRO A 38 2.65 0.40 -7.95
N PRO A 39 3.68 0.25 -7.10
CA PRO A 39 4.00 1.29 -6.14
C PRO A 39 4.18 2.61 -6.91
N PRO A 40 3.74 3.76 -6.33
CA PRO A 40 3.95 5.06 -6.95
C PRO A 40 5.44 5.22 -7.30
N ALA A 41 5.76 5.30 -8.58
CA ALA A 41 7.15 5.40 -9.03
C ALA A 41 7.66 6.83 -8.79
N GLY A 42 8.56 6.98 -7.82
CA GLY A 42 9.40 8.18 -7.71
C GLY A 42 10.41 8.26 -8.86
N SER A 43 11.17 9.34 -8.92
CA SER A 43 12.23 9.50 -9.92
C SER A 43 13.53 10.01 -9.29
N VAL A 44 14.65 9.86 -9.99
CA VAL A 44 15.95 10.38 -9.57
C VAL A 44 16.47 11.29 -10.68
N THR A 45 16.96 12.46 -10.30
CA THR A 45 17.64 13.39 -11.21
C THR A 45 19.07 13.58 -10.79
N VAL A 46 19.97 13.67 -11.79
CA VAL A 46 21.39 13.95 -11.58
C VAL A 46 21.76 15.15 -12.44
N SER A 47 22.42 16.13 -11.83
CA SER A 47 22.96 17.29 -12.52
C SER A 47 24.44 17.49 -12.18
N LEU A 48 25.17 18.03 -13.15
CA LEU A 48 26.58 18.35 -13.03
C LEU A 48 26.74 19.88 -13.03
N SER A 49 27.63 20.40 -12.20
CA SER A 49 27.98 21.83 -12.27
C SER A 49 28.64 22.21 -13.59
N ASP A 50 29.36 21.27 -14.20
CA ASP A 50 29.96 21.38 -15.53
C ASP A 50 29.96 20.00 -16.19
N PRO A 51 29.27 19.81 -17.34
CA PRO A 51 29.25 18.53 -18.06
C PRO A 51 30.53 18.27 -18.88
N THR A 52 31.39 19.26 -19.06
CA THR A 52 32.63 19.18 -19.87
C THR A 52 33.83 19.79 -19.14
N PRO A 53 34.17 19.30 -17.94
CA PRO A 53 35.27 19.86 -17.16
C PRO A 53 36.62 19.65 -17.85
N ALA A 54 37.51 20.63 -17.73
CA ALA A 54 38.90 20.44 -18.09
C ALA A 54 39.55 19.37 -17.21
N THR A 55 40.49 18.59 -17.76
CA THR A 55 41.21 17.57 -17.01
C THR A 55 41.87 18.14 -15.76
N GLY A 56 41.69 17.45 -14.62
CA GLY A 56 42.20 17.88 -13.32
C GLY A 56 41.30 18.86 -12.57
N SER A 57 40.18 19.28 -13.15
CA SER A 57 39.18 20.11 -12.46
C SER A 57 38.28 19.27 -11.56
N SER A 58 37.69 19.92 -10.54
CA SER A 58 36.61 19.35 -9.76
C SER A 58 35.24 19.71 -10.36
N VAL A 59 34.28 18.79 -10.24
CA VAL A 59 32.87 19.00 -10.60
C VAL A 59 32.00 18.63 -9.42
N THR A 60 30.95 19.41 -9.19
CA THR A 60 29.91 19.05 -8.22
C THR A 60 28.83 18.23 -8.92
N VAL A 61 28.51 17.07 -8.36
CA VAL A 61 27.40 16.22 -8.79
C VAL A 61 26.27 16.34 -7.78
N THR A 62 25.09 16.72 -8.24
CA THR A 62 23.89 16.83 -7.40
C THR A 62 22.92 15.74 -7.80
N CYS A 63 22.59 14.85 -6.86
CA CYS A 63 21.53 13.86 -7.00
C CYS A 63 20.32 14.29 -6.17
N THR A 64 19.14 14.28 -6.79
CA THR A 64 17.87 14.60 -6.14
C THR A 64 16.89 13.47 -6.36
N VAL A 65 16.46 12.83 -5.27
CA VAL A 65 15.34 11.89 -5.26
C VAL A 65 14.04 12.69 -5.22
N LEU A 66 13.11 12.37 -6.12
CA LEU A 66 11.84 13.05 -6.28
C LEU A 66 10.68 12.09 -5.96
N ASP A 67 9.67 12.60 -5.25
CA ASP A 67 8.39 11.91 -5.10
C ASP A 67 7.63 11.84 -6.44
N THR A 68 6.45 11.21 -6.42
CA THR A 68 5.62 11.02 -7.62
C THR A 68 5.01 12.30 -8.19
N VAL A 69 5.10 13.41 -7.46
CA VAL A 69 4.61 14.73 -7.86
C VAL A 69 5.78 15.67 -8.21
N GLY A 70 7.02 15.22 -8.04
CA GLY A 70 8.24 15.94 -8.39
C GLY A 70 8.88 16.74 -7.24
N ASN A 71 8.50 16.50 -5.99
CA ASN A 71 9.13 17.19 -4.84
C ASN A 71 10.39 16.47 -4.37
N PRO A 72 11.44 17.20 -3.97
CA PRO A 72 12.65 16.60 -3.41
C PRO A 72 12.38 15.89 -2.08
N VAL A 73 12.88 14.67 -1.95
CA VAL A 73 12.80 13.85 -0.74
C VAL A 73 14.13 13.93 0.01
N ALA A 74 14.08 14.36 1.28
CA ALA A 74 15.26 14.47 2.13
C ALA A 74 15.60 13.16 2.84
N GLY A 75 16.88 12.92 3.11
CA GLY A 75 17.35 11.75 3.87
C GLY A 75 17.55 10.47 3.04
N GLU A 76 17.25 10.52 1.74
CA GLU A 76 17.50 9.42 0.81
C GLU A 76 18.98 9.31 0.43
N VAL A 77 19.47 8.08 0.28
CA VAL A 77 20.87 7.80 -0.07
C VAL A 77 21.00 7.70 -1.60
N CYS A 78 21.90 8.50 -2.18
CA CYS A 78 22.36 8.31 -3.55
C CYS A 78 23.76 7.67 -3.55
N GLU A 79 23.90 6.51 -4.20
CA GLU A 79 25.18 5.84 -4.41
C GLU A 79 25.68 6.09 -5.85
N PHE A 80 26.95 6.44 -6.00
CA PHE A 80 27.57 6.69 -7.30
C PHE A 80 28.71 5.71 -7.54
N THR A 81 28.78 5.19 -8.78
CA THR A 81 29.95 4.45 -9.27
C THR A 81 30.59 5.25 -10.40
N ILE A 82 31.89 5.50 -10.29
CA ILE A 82 32.69 6.13 -11.34
C ILE A 82 33.59 5.03 -11.93
N THR A 83 33.50 4.80 -13.23
CA THR A 83 34.25 3.78 -13.98
C THR A 83 35.28 4.39 -14.91
#